data_AF-A0A1J3EL97-F1
#
_entry.id   AF-A0A1J3EL97-F1
#
_cell.length_a   1.000
_cell.length_b   1.000
_cell.length_c   1.000
_cell.angle_alpha   90.00
_cell.angle_beta   90.00
_cell.angle_gamma   90.00
#
_symmetry.space_group_name_H-M   'P 1'
#
loop_
_entity.id
_entity.type
_entity.pdbx_description
1 polymer ?
#
loop_
_entity_poly.entity_id
_entity_poly.type
_entity_poly.pdbx_seq_one_letter_code
_entity_poly.pdbx_strand_id
1 'polypeptide(L)'
;MSWLDAREDNTVVYVCFGSQSVLTKEQTLALASGLEKSGVHFVWAVKEPVQEDDSTRGNILDGFEDRVAGRGLVIRGWAPQVAVLRHRAVGAFLTHCGW
;
A
#
# COMPACT_ATOMS: atom_id res chain seq x y z
N MET A 1 -5.69 13.48 -0.44
CA MET A 1 -4.34 14.04 -0.65
C MET A 1 -3.74 14.61 0.63
N SER A 2 -4.54 15.13 1.57
CA SER A 2 -4.05 15.73 2.84
C SER A 2 -2.91 14.99 3.55
N TRP A 3 -2.94 13.65 3.59
CA TRP A 3 -1.85 12.88 4.18
C TRP A 3 -0.52 13.03 3.43
N LEU A 4 -0.56 13.04 2.09
CA LEU A 4 0.59 13.28 1.22
C LEU A 4 1.01 14.76 1.26
N ASP A 5 0.05 15.69 1.37
CA ASP A 5 0.31 17.14 1.45
C ASP A 5 1.19 17.49 2.66
N ALA A 6 1.12 16.69 3.73
CA ALA A 6 1.93 16.84 4.94
C ALA A 6 3.35 16.24 4.85
N ARG A 7 3.75 15.69 3.70
CA ARG A 7 5.07 15.05 3.51
C ARG A 7 6.02 15.93 2.72
N GLU A 8 7.30 15.69 2.92
CA GLU A 8 8.37 16.33 2.14
C GLU A 8 8.44 15.75 0.73
N ASP A 9 9.01 16.51 -0.20
CA ASP A 9 9.13 16.13 -1.60
C ASP A 9 9.95 14.84 -1.77
N ASN A 10 9.47 13.96 -2.66
CA ASN A 10 10.14 12.71 -3.00
C ASN A 10 10.44 11.75 -1.82
N THR A 11 9.71 11.85 -0.71
CA THR A 11 9.92 11.00 0.49
C THR A 11 8.99 9.81 0.60
N VAL A 12 7.93 9.75 -0.22
CA VAL A 12 6.89 8.72 -0.16
C VAL A 12 7.07 7.69 -1.27
N VAL A 13 6.99 6.41 -0.89
CA VAL A 13 6.87 5.29 -1.82
C VAL A 13 5.40 4.99 -2.06
N TYR A 14 4.96 5.04 -3.31
CA TYR A 14 3.67 4.52 -3.69
C TYR A 14 3.79 3.03 -4.05
N VAL A 15 2.88 2.21 -3.54
CA VAL A 15 2.85 0.76 -3.79
C VAL A 15 1.48 0.38 -4.36
N CYS A 16 1.46 -0.11 -5.60
CA CYS A 16 0.23 -0.53 -6.27
C CYS A 16 0.53 -1.52 -7.40
N PHE A 17 -0.17 -2.66 -7.39
CA PHE A 17 -0.04 -3.73 -8.39
C PHE A 17 -1.17 -3.71 -9.43
N GLY A 18 -1.86 -2.58 -9.58
CA GLY A 18 -2.91 -2.41 -10.58
C GLY A 18 -4.16 -3.23 -10.32
N SER A 19 -4.97 -3.41 -11.37
CA SER A 19 -6.27 -4.09 -11.24
C SER A 19 -6.19 -5.61 -11.42
N GLN A 20 -5.22 -6.09 -12.19
CA GLN A 20 -5.14 -7.48 -12.64
C GLN A 20 -4.22 -8.35 -11.78
N SER A 21 -3.31 -7.75 -11.01
CA SER A 21 -2.38 -8.50 -10.17
C SER A 21 -2.83 -8.44 -8.71
N VAL A 22 -3.07 -9.62 -8.14
CA VAL A 22 -3.40 -9.81 -6.73
C VAL A 22 -2.26 -10.60 -6.10
N LEU A 23 -1.66 -10.03 -5.05
CA LEU A 23 -0.59 -10.71 -4.31
C LEU A 23 -1.15 -11.90 -3.53
N THR A 24 -0.36 -12.97 -3.42
CA THR A 24 -0.69 -14.06 -2.50
C THR A 24 -0.65 -13.56 -1.04
N LYS A 25 -1.23 -14.34 -0.12
CA LYS A 25 -1.15 -14.06 1.31
C LYS A 25 0.31 -13.89 1.78
N GLU A 26 1.19 -14.80 1.37
CA GLU A 26 2.61 -14.77 1.73
C GLU A 26 3.32 -13.53 1.18
N GLN A 27 3.07 -13.17 -0.08
CA GLN A 27 3.62 -11.97 -0.70
C GLN A 27 3.13 -10.69 -0.01
N THR A 28 1.85 -10.65 0.36
CA THR A 28 1.24 -9.52 1.07
C THR A 28 1.87 -9.34 2.45
N LEU A 29 2.07 -10.41 3.22
CA LEU A 29 2.72 -10.37 4.53
C LEU A 29 4.21 -10.00 4.42
N ALA A 30 4.91 -10.52 3.43
CA ALA A 30 6.31 -10.17 3.18
C ALA A 30 6.46 -8.69 2.82
N LEU A 31 5.58 -8.16 1.97
CA LEU A 31 5.54 -6.74 1.61
C LEU A 31 5.23 -5.87 2.83
N ALA A 32 4.24 -6.24 3.64
CA ALA A 32 3.92 -5.54 4.89
C ALA A 32 5.14 -5.50 5.83
N SER A 33 5.81 -6.64 6.03
CA SER A 33 7.03 -6.71 6.86
C SER A 33 8.17 -5.85 6.29
N GLY A 34 8.34 -5.83 4.96
CA GLY A 34 9.33 -4.99 4.28
C GLY A 34 9.06 -3.50 4.47
N LEU A 35 7.81 -3.05 4.25
CA LEU A 35 7.40 -1.67 4.50
C LEU A 35 7.57 -1.29 5.97
N GLU A 36 7.24 -2.21 6.88
CA GLU A 36 7.41 -1.98 8.31
C GLU A 36 8.88 -1.75 8.67
N LYS A 37 9.77 -2.65 8.24
CA LYS A 37 11.21 -2.60 8.56
C LYS A 37 11.97 -1.49 7.83
N SER A 38 11.52 -1.09 6.65
CA SER A 38 12.19 -0.06 5.84
C SER A 38 12.13 1.34 6.45
N GLY A 39 11.16 1.61 7.34
CA GLY A 39 10.99 2.93 7.96
C GLY A 39 10.54 4.05 7.01
N VAL A 40 10.34 3.78 5.72
CA VAL A 40 9.93 4.80 4.74
C VAL A 40 8.49 5.26 4.98
N HIS A 41 8.18 6.45 4.46
CA HIS A 41 6.79 6.85 4.27
C HIS A 41 6.22 6.14 3.04
N PHE A 42 4.99 5.64 3.13
CA PHE A 42 4.39 4.93 2.01
C PHE A 42 2.87 5.12 1.90
N VAL A 43 2.39 5.01 0.67
CA VAL A 43 0.98 4.78 0.36
C VAL A 43 0.87 3.42 -0.28
N TRP A 44 0.08 2.51 0.29
CA TRP A 44 -0.11 1.18 -0.27
C TRP A 44 -1.58 0.98 -0.65
N ALA A 45 -1.84 0.88 -1.95
CA ALA A 45 -3.13 0.46 -2.49
C ALA A 45 -3.19 -1.07 -2.45
N VAL A 46 -3.84 -1.61 -1.41
CA VAL A 46 -3.95 -3.06 -1.21
C VAL A 46 -5.25 -3.59 -1.82
N LYS A 47 -5.09 -4.67 -2.56
CA LYS A 47 -6.19 -5.55 -2.93
C LYS A 47 -6.12 -6.75 -2.01
N GLU A 48 -7.17 -6.97 -1.22
CA GLU A 48 -7.28 -8.20 -0.47
C GLU A 48 -7.44 -9.37 -1.45
N PRO A 49 -6.71 -10.48 -1.25
CA PRO A 49 -6.93 -11.66 -2.06
C PRO A 49 -8.38 -12.13 -1.89
N VAL A 50 -9.05 -12.40 -3.01
CA VAL A 50 -10.39 -13.01 -3.02
C VAL A 50 -10.25 -14.36 -2.33
N GLN A 51 -10.77 -14.50 -1.10
CA GLN A 51 -10.81 -15.79 -0.42
C GLN A 51 -11.96 -16.60 -1.01
N GLU A 52 -11.68 -17.86 -1.36
CA GLU A 52 -12.67 -18.81 -1.88
C GLU A 52 -13.66 -19.29 -0.81
N ASP A 53 -13.49 -18.91 0.47
CA ASP A 53 -14.37 -19.36 1.55
C ASP A 53 -14.60 -18.29 2.63
N ASP A 54 -15.88 -18.01 2.88
CA ASP A 54 -16.46 -16.75 3.38
C ASP A 54 -16.69 -16.73 4.90
N SER A 55 -15.82 -17.36 5.72
CA SER A 55 -16.18 -17.50 7.15
C SER A 55 -15.09 -17.54 8.21
N THR A 56 -13.79 -17.50 7.90
CA THR A 56 -12.74 -17.48 8.94
C THR A 56 -11.97 -16.16 8.95
N ARG A 57 -12.67 -15.17 9.54
CA ARG A 57 -12.29 -13.78 9.80
C ARG A 57 -10.84 -13.61 10.28
N GLY A 58 -10.04 -12.94 9.45
CA GLY A 58 -8.83 -12.25 9.89
C GLY A 58 -8.35 -11.30 8.78
N ASN A 59 -8.32 -10.00 9.06
CA ASN A 59 -7.65 -9.03 8.18
C ASN A 59 -6.18 -9.45 8.08
N ILE A 60 -5.69 -9.78 6.88
CA ILE A 60 -4.30 -10.20 6.70
C ILE A 60 -3.28 -9.16 7.21
N LEU A 61 -3.72 -7.89 7.29
CA LEU A 61 -2.95 -6.76 7.81
C LEU A 61 -3.39 -6.36 9.23
N ASP A 62 -3.91 -7.28 10.03
CA ASP A 62 -4.34 -6.96 11.39
C ASP A 62 -3.18 -6.40 12.24
N GLY A 63 -3.44 -5.29 12.91
CA GLY A 63 -2.45 -4.49 13.64
C GLY A 63 -1.32 -3.87 12.80
N PHE A 64 -1.24 -4.11 11.48
CA PHE A 64 -0.19 -3.50 10.64
C PHE A 64 -0.37 -1.99 10.55
N GLU A 65 -1.60 -1.51 10.36
CA GLU A 65 -1.91 -0.08 10.26
C GLU A 65 -1.51 0.68 11.54
N ASP A 66 -1.69 0.07 12.71
CA ASP A 66 -1.25 0.64 13.99
C ASP A 66 0.29 0.72 14.08
N ARG A 67 0.99 -0.34 13.67
CA ARG A 67 2.47 -0.38 13.69
C ARG A 67 3.12 0.61 12.72
N VAL A 68 2.40 1.03 11.69
CA VAL A 68 2.85 2.02 10.70
C VAL A 68 2.14 3.36 10.82
N ALA A 69 1.38 3.58 11.90
CA ALA A 69 0.64 4.81 12.12
C ALA A 69 1.56 6.03 12.00
N GLY A 70 1.09 7.05 11.27
CA GLY A 70 1.85 8.29 11.01
C GLY A 70 2.82 8.22 9.83
N ARG A 71 3.24 7.04 9.37
CA ARG A 71 4.17 6.86 8.23
C ARG A 71 3.62 6.06 7.06
N GLY A 72 2.65 5.19 7.30
CA GLY A 72 1.95 4.43 6.26
C GLY A 72 0.51 4.91 6.08
N LEU A 73 0.05 4.96 4.84
CA LEU A 73 -1.37 5.07 4.49
C LEU A 73 -1.76 3.84 3.66
N VAL A 74 -2.67 3.03 4.20
CA VAL A 74 -3.23 1.86 3.49
C VAL A 74 -4.56 2.25 2.86
N ILE A 75 -4.70 2.05 1.56
CA ILE A 75 -5.94 2.26 0.81
C ILE A 75 -6.46 0.89 0.38
N ARG A 76 -7.61 0.49 0.90
CA ARG A 76 -8.27 -0.77 0.53
C ARG A 76 -9.16 -0.55 -0.69
N GLY A 77 -9.02 -1.40 -1.71
CA GLY A 77 -9.81 -1.32 -2.94
C GLY A 77 -9.22 -0.35 -3.97
N TRP A 78 -9.99 0.64 -4.40
CA TRP A 78 -9.56 1.57 -5.46
C TRP A 78 -8.78 2.76 -4.88
N ALA A 79 -7.67 3.10 -5.52
CA ALA A 79 -6.87 4.29 -5.21
C ALA A 79 -6.83 5.26 -6.40
N PRO A 80 -6.83 6.58 -6.18
CA PRO A 80 -6.69 7.58 -7.24
C PRO A 80 -5.25 7.63 -7.77
N GLN A 81 -4.80 6.56 -8.44
CA GLN A 81 -3.41 6.31 -8.82
C GLN A 81 -2.76 7.50 -9.55
N VAL A 82 -3.44 8.09 -10.53
CA VAL A 82 -2.91 9.26 -11.28
C VAL A 82 -2.68 10.46 -10.36
N ALA A 83 -3.58 10.68 -9.40
CA ALA A 83 -3.43 11.78 -8.45
C ALA A 83 -2.24 11.51 -7.50
N VAL A 84 -2.13 10.28 -6.96
CA VAL A 84 -1.01 9.90 -6.09
C VAL A 84 0.33 10.04 -6.80
N LEU A 85 0.46 9.51 -8.03
CA LEU A 85 1.70 9.57 -8.80
C LEU A 85 2.13 11.00 -9.19
N ARG A 86 1.17 11.92 -9.35
CA ARG A 86 1.45 13.33 -9.65
C ARG A 86 1.79 14.16 -8.40
N HIS A 87 1.68 13.58 -7.21
CA HIS A 87 1.90 14.31 -5.97
C HIS A 87 3.40 14.54 -5.72
N ARG A 88 3.79 15.78 -5.36
CA ARG A 88 5.19 16.18 -5.08
C ARG A 88 5.94 15.28 -4.09
N ALA A 89 5.22 14.73 -3.11
CA ALA A 89 5.79 13.87 -2.08
C ALA A 89 6.16 12.47 -2.58
N VAL A 90 5.59 11.99 -3.69
CA VAL A 90 5.86 10.65 -4.20
C VAL A 90 7.17 10.64 -4.99
N GLY A 91 8.17 9.94 -4.46
CA GLY A 91 9.51 9.83 -5.07
C GLY A 91 9.77 8.48 -5.74
N ALA A 92 8.98 7.45 -5.41
CA ALA A 92 9.16 6.11 -5.96
C ALA A 92 7.82 5.39 -6.13
N PHE A 93 7.78 4.46 -7.09
CA PHE A 93 6.62 3.63 -7.37
C PHE A 93 7.01 2.15 -7.45
N LEU A 94 6.52 1.34 -6.51
CA LEU A 94 6.56 -0.12 -6.60
C LEU A 94 5.32 -0.60 -7.38
N THR A 95 5.55 -1.13 -8.57
CA THR A 95 4.52 -1.41 -9.57
C THR A 95 4.70 -2.78 -10.22
N HIS A 96 3.61 -3.30 -10.76
CA HIS A 96 3.56 -4.48 -11.63
C HIS A 96 3.99 -4.21 -13.08
N CYS A 97 4.34 -2.95 -13.42
CA CYS A 97 4.77 -2.53 -14.75
C CYS A 97 3.72 -2.72 -15.87
N GLY A 98 2.42 -2.69 -15.54
CA GLY A 98 1.36 -2.62 -16.54
C GLY A 98 1.48 -1.35 -17.40
N TRP A 99 1.14 -1.47 -18.69
CA TRP A 99 1.21 -0.41 -19.69
C TRP A 99 -0.12 0.33 -19.84
#